data_AF-A0A2D0B1H1-F1
#
_entry.id   AF-A0A2D0B1H1-F1
#
_cell.length_a   1.000
_cell.length_b   1.000
_cell.length_c   1.000
_cell.angle_alpha   90.00
_cell.angle_beta   90.00
_cell.angle_gamma   90.00
#
_symmetry.space_group_name_H-M   'P 1'
#
loop_
_entity.id
_entity.type
_entity.pdbx_description
1 polymer ?
#
loop_
_entity_poly.entity_id
_entity_poly.type
_entity_poly.pdbx_seq_one_letter_code
_entity_poly.pdbx_strand_id
1 'polypeptide(L)'
;MKKLPREVYFFVVLWVLFAPILALYFALQIVYVNMAHIDPATVANLAFLWPVVAIAALSILLLLELTAYSKFKMGFFSAWIELFFISIGK
;
A
#
# COMPACT_ATOMS: atom_id res chain seq x y z
N MET A 1 -5.40 23.01 11.56
CA MET A 1 -5.19 21.76 10.78
C MET A 1 -6.22 20.74 11.24
N LYS A 2 -7.18 20.35 10.39
CA LYS A 2 -8.16 19.31 10.76
C LYS A 2 -7.40 17.99 10.91
N LYS A 3 -7.46 17.36 12.09
CA LYS A 3 -6.81 16.07 12.34
C LYS A 3 -7.43 15.04 11.41
N LEU A 4 -6.60 14.33 10.65
CA LEU A 4 -7.05 13.16 9.89
C LEU A 4 -7.66 12.15 10.88
N PRO A 5 -8.70 11.40 10.48
CA PRO A 5 -9.15 10.26 11.25
C PRO A 5 -7.98 9.33 11.51
N ARG A 6 -7.95 8.72 12.69
CA ARG A 6 -6.81 7.92 13.18
C ARG A 6 -6.45 6.78 12.21
N GLU A 7 -7.46 6.22 11.56
CA GLU A 7 -7.34 5.19 10.52
C GLU A 7 -6.66 5.70 9.24
N VAL A 8 -7.15 6.79 8.66
CA VAL A 8 -6.53 7.41 7.48
C VAL A 8 -5.08 7.80 7.77
N TYR A 9 -4.83 8.35 8.96
CA TYR A 9 -3.47 8.67 9.40
C TYR A 9 -2.58 7.43 9.50
N PHE A 10 -3.10 6.31 10.02
CA PHE A 10 -2.36 5.05 10.09
C PHE A 10 -1.93 4.56 8.69
N PHE A 11 -2.83 4.56 7.71
CA PHE A 11 -2.49 4.13 6.35
C PHE A 11 -1.53 5.09 5.64
N VAL A 12 -1.63 6.40 5.88
CA VAL A 12 -0.65 7.38 5.37
C VAL A 12 0.73 7.08 5.96
N VAL A 13 0.84 6.90 7.28
CA VAL A 13 2.11 6.60 7.94
C VAL A 13 2.68 5.26 7.47
N LEU A 14 1.84 4.23 7.36
CA LEU A 14 2.22 2.91 6.85
C LEU A 14 2.79 3.04 5.43
N TRP A 15 2.11 3.75 4.55
CA TRP A 15 2.58 3.96 3.19
C TRP A 15 3.91 4.70 3.16
N VAL A 16 4.07 5.78 3.93
CA VAL A 16 5.30 6.59 3.98
C VAL A 16 6.48 5.80 4.54
N LEU A 17 6.26 4.93 5.52
CA LEU A 17 7.32 4.10 6.10
C LEU A 17 7.78 2.99 5.16
N PHE A 18 6.85 2.34 4.44
CA PHE A 18 7.17 1.12 3.70
C PHE A 18 7.35 1.34 2.20
N ALA A 19 6.51 2.14 1.54
CA ALA A 19 6.53 2.26 0.08
C ALA A 19 7.85 2.87 -0.47
N PRO A 20 8.40 3.97 0.09
CA PRO A 20 9.67 4.52 -0.37
C PRO A 20 10.86 3.57 -0.16
N ILE A 21 10.87 2.85 0.98
CA ILE A 21 11.94 1.90 1.31
C ILE A 21 11.91 0.72 0.33
N LEU A 22 10.73 0.17 0.05
CA LEU A 22 10.56 -0.90 -0.92
C LEU A 22 10.94 -0.45 -2.34
N ALA A 23 10.63 0.80 -2.70
CA ALA A 23 11.00 1.36 -4.01
C ALA A 23 12.52 1.48 -4.15
N LEU A 24 13.21 1.98 -3.11
CA LEU A 24 14.67 2.03 -3.07
C LEU A 24 15.29 0.63 -3.14
N TYR A 25 14.76 -0.31 -2.36
CA TYR A 25 15.21 -1.69 -2.37
C TYR A 25 15.09 -2.32 -3.78
N PHE A 26 13.96 -2.14 -4.44
CA PHE A 26 13.74 -2.64 -5.80
C PHE A 26 14.68 -1.98 -6.82
N ALA A 27 14.88 -0.66 -6.73
CA ALA A 27 15.83 0.05 -7.58
C ALA A 27 17.26 -0.46 -7.41
N LEU A 28 17.70 -0.71 -6.17
CA LEU A 28 19.02 -1.28 -5.88
C LEU A 28 19.17 -2.70 -6.44
N GLN A 29 18.13 -3.52 -6.37
CA GLN A 29 18.15 -4.84 -6.99
C GLN A 29 18.31 -4.77 -8.51
N ILE A 30 17.63 -3.84 -9.19
CA ILE A 30 17.81 -3.64 -10.64
C ILE A 30 19.25 -3.23 -10.95
N VAL A 31 19.80 -2.29 -10.19
CA VAL A 31 21.20 -1.85 -10.37
C VAL A 31 22.16 -3.02 -10.18
N TYR A 32 21.94 -3.85 -9.14
CA TYR A 32 22.75 -5.04 -8.89
C TYR A 32 22.71 -6.03 -10.06
N VAL A 33 21.51 -6.35 -10.57
CA VAL A 33 21.32 -7.27 -11.72
C VAL A 33 22.08 -6.75 -12.95
N ASN A 34 21.98 -5.45 -13.22
CA ASN A 34 22.67 -4.82 -14.34
C ASN A 34 24.20 -4.84 -14.17
N MET A 35 24.72 -4.50 -12.97
CA MET A 35 26.17 -4.51 -12.70
C MET A 35 26.76 -5.92 -12.72
N ALA A 36 26.00 -6.90 -12.23
CA ALA A 36 26.42 -8.31 -12.20
C ALA A 36 26.24 -9.02 -13.57
N HIS A 37 25.76 -8.32 -14.60
CA HIS A 37 25.47 -8.89 -15.94
C HIS A 37 24.57 -10.13 -15.87
N ILE A 38 23.67 -10.18 -14.88
CA ILE A 38 22.70 -11.26 -14.73
C ILE A 38 21.60 -11.05 -15.76
N ASP A 39 21.25 -12.10 -16.51
CA ASP A 39 20.14 -12.05 -17.45
C ASP A 39 18.84 -11.72 -16.69
N PRO A 40 18.15 -10.59 -17.00
CA PRO A 40 16.89 -10.24 -16.34
C PRO A 40 15.85 -11.36 -16.38
N ALA A 41 15.87 -12.22 -17.40
CA ALA A 41 14.96 -13.37 -17.50
C ALA A 41 15.16 -14.40 -16.38
N THR A 42 16.38 -14.51 -15.82
CA THR A 42 16.67 -15.43 -14.71
C THR A 42 16.19 -14.93 -13.35
N VAL A 43 16.02 -13.62 -13.19
CA VAL A 43 15.55 -12.98 -11.96
C VAL A 43 14.09 -12.52 -12.04
N ALA A 44 13.44 -12.54 -13.21
CA ALA A 44 12.04 -12.14 -13.41
C ALA A 44 10.98 -13.10 -12.81
N ASN A 45 11.28 -13.72 -11.67
CA ASN A 45 10.33 -14.57 -10.93
C ASN A 45 9.51 -13.72 -9.93
N LEU A 46 8.40 -14.28 -9.42
CA LEU A 46 7.54 -13.64 -8.40
C LEU A 46 8.34 -13.12 -7.19
N ALA A 47 9.44 -13.80 -6.85
CA ALA A 47 10.36 -13.43 -5.78
C ALA A 47 11.18 -12.14 -6.03
N PHE A 48 11.18 -11.59 -7.24
CA PHE A 48 11.81 -10.31 -7.56
C PHE A 48 10.78 -9.18 -7.69
N LEU A 49 9.57 -9.50 -8.12
CA LEU A 49 8.47 -8.54 -8.30
C LEU A 49 7.69 -8.22 -7.02
N TRP A 50 7.87 -8.99 -5.94
CA TRP A 50 7.14 -8.77 -4.69
C TRP A 50 7.22 -7.34 -4.13
N PRO A 51 8.32 -6.56 -4.24
CA PRO A 51 8.35 -5.19 -3.73
C PRO A 51 7.39 -4.30 -4.52
N VAL A 52 7.30 -4.51 -5.84
CA VAL A 52 6.37 -3.79 -6.72
C VAL A 52 4.93 -4.12 -6.35
N VAL A 53 4.63 -5.41 -6.14
CA VAL A 53 3.30 -5.86 -5.71
C VAL A 53 2.94 -5.28 -4.34
N ALA A 54 3.86 -5.27 -3.39
CA ALA A 54 3.64 -4.70 -2.05
C ALA A 54 3.40 -3.19 -2.11
N ILE A 55 4.17 -2.43 -2.90
CA ILE A 55 3.95 -0.99 -3.12
C ILE A 55 2.59 -0.74 -3.76
N ALA A 56 2.21 -1.53 -4.77
CA ALA A 56 0.91 -1.41 -5.43
C ALA A 56 -0.24 -1.67 -4.44
N ALA A 57 -0.14 -2.73 -3.64
CA ALA A 57 -1.14 -3.04 -2.61
C ALA A 57 -1.28 -1.93 -1.57
N LEU A 58 -0.15 -1.44 -1.02
CA LEU A 58 -0.15 -0.32 -0.07
C LEU A 58 -0.77 0.95 -0.67
N SER A 59 -0.47 1.24 -1.94
CA SER A 59 -0.99 2.42 -2.64
C SER A 59 -2.49 2.31 -2.89
N ILE A 60 -2.99 1.13 -3.27
CA ILE A 60 -4.43 0.88 -3.44
C ILE A 60 -5.15 1.06 -2.11
N LEU A 61 -4.65 0.48 -1.02
CA LEU A 61 -5.24 0.61 0.31
C LEU A 61 -5.30 2.07 0.76
N LEU A 62 -4.21 2.82 0.56
CA LEU A 62 -4.17 4.24 0.86
C LEU A 62 -5.18 5.04 0.04
N LEU A 63 -5.28 4.76 -1.27
CA LEU A 63 -6.23 5.44 -2.15
C LEU A 63 -7.68 5.14 -1.77
N LEU A 64 -8.00 3.91 -1.39
CA LEU A 64 -9.32 3.53 -0.90
C LEU A 64 -9.67 4.31 0.37
N GLU A 65 -8.76 4.38 1.34
CA GLU A 65 -8.94 5.16 2.58
C GLU A 65 -9.12 6.66 2.31
N LEU A 66 -8.27 7.26 1.48
CA LEU A 66 -8.38 8.68 1.14
C LEU A 66 -9.66 8.99 0.37
N THR A 67 -10.07 8.10 -0.53
CA THR A 67 -11.31 8.25 -1.31
C THR A 67 -12.54 8.13 -0.41
N ALA A 68 -12.55 7.14 0.49
CA ALA A 68 -13.62 6.98 1.48
C ALA A 68 -13.70 8.20 2.40
N TYR A 69 -12.56 8.66 2.92
CA TYR A 69 -12.51 9.86 3.74
C TYR A 69 -12.99 11.11 3.01
N SER A 70 -12.62 11.27 1.74
CA SER A 70 -13.04 12.40 0.92
C SER A 70 -14.56 12.48 0.80
N LYS A 71 -15.21 11.34 0.51
CA LYS A 71 -16.66 11.23 0.26
C LYS A 71 -17.51 11.13 1.53
N PHE A 72 -17.12 10.28 2.48
CA PHE A 72 -17.95 9.92 3.65
C PHE A 72 -17.47 10.56 4.95
N LYS A 73 -16.32 11.25 4.95
CA LYS A 73 -15.66 11.78 6.16
C LYS A 73 -15.33 10.72 7.22
N MET A 74 -15.36 9.44 6.83
CA MET A 74 -14.97 8.27 7.62
C MET A 74 -13.95 7.44 6.84
N GLY A 75 -13.18 6.60 7.54
CA GLY A 75 -12.27 5.66 6.89
C GLY A 75 -13.02 4.50 6.23
N PHE A 76 -12.38 3.86 5.26
CA PHE A 76 -12.98 2.79 4.46
C PHE A 76 -13.31 1.57 5.33
N PHE A 77 -12.40 1.11 6.19
CA PHE A 77 -12.68 -0.05 7.04
C PHE A 77 -13.67 0.30 8.15
N SER A 78 -13.61 1.50 8.72
CA SER A 78 -14.65 1.97 9.67
C SER A 78 -16.05 1.90 9.05
N ALA A 79 -16.22 2.38 7.81
CA ALA A 79 -17.50 2.34 7.10
C ALA A 79 -17.96 0.90 6.82
N TRP A 80 -17.03 0.00 6.47
CA TRP A 80 -17.34 -1.42 6.25
C TRP A 80 -17.69 -2.15 7.55
N ILE A 81 -17.00 -1.86 8.65
CA ILE A 81 -17.30 -2.44 9.96
C ILE A 81 -18.70 -2.00 10.41
N GLU A 82 -19.04 -0.72 10.26
CA GLU A 82 -20.37 -0.20 10.59
C GLU A 82 -21.46 -0.86 9.72
N LEU A 83 -21.24 -0.99 8.41
CA LEU A 83 -22.14 -1.72 7.51
C LEU A 83 -22.28 -3.20 7.87
N PHE A 84 -21.18 -3.86 8.25
CA PHE A 84 -21.18 -5.26 8.66
C PHE A 84 -21.98 -5.47 9.95
N PHE A 85 -21.82 -4.61 10.95
CA PHE A 85 -22.61 -4.66 12.17
C PHE A 85 -24.09 -4.35 11.93
N ILE A 86 -24.41 -3.39 11.04
CA ILE A 86 -25.80 -3.12 10.62
C ILE A 86 -26.40 -4.34 9.89
N SER A 87 -25.60 -5.04 9.09
CA SER A 87 -25.99 -6.24 8.35
C SER A 87 -26.24 -7.46 9.24
N ILE A 88 -25.55 -7.58 10.36
CA ILE A 88 -25.66 -8.72 11.31
C ILE A 88 -26.63 -8.42 12.44
N GLY A 89 -26.85 -7.15 12.76
CA GLY A 89 -27.82 -6.68 13.75
C GLY A 89 -29.29 -6.73 13.29
N LYS A 90 -29.60 -7.53 12.26
CA LYS A 90 -30.96 -7.90 11.86
C LYS A 90 -31.14 -9.40 11.98
#